data_AF-V7ANQ8-F1
#
_entry.id   AF-V7ANQ8-F1
#
_cell.length_a   1.000
_cell.length_b   1.000
_cell.length_c   1.000
_cell.angle_alpha   90.00
_cell.angle_beta   90.00
_cell.angle_gamma   90.00
#
_symmetry.space_group_name_H-M   'P 1'
#
loop_
_entity.id
_entity.type
_entity.pdbx_description
1 polymer ?
#
loop_
_entity_poly.entity_id
_entity_poly.type
_entity_poly.pdbx_seq_one_letter_code
_entity_poly.pdbx_strand_id
1 'polypeptide(L)'
;MKALRLLFMIIFLGSFFLESPEADSCTSNLSLNVSIPFDTTNLHCLSVWDAQSFILRYAQTYANIWSFILSTPDTNSYIAMGFSVSGGMVGSSAMVGWVASRGASGGIKQYYLGGVTSNQVVPDKGNLQVIANSTFITLQSSRLFMVFQLQTAEPLSSLIFATGSTGLFPAPPSFALTKHLDKVSTRIDYSKANIGSSQGDGNSSQVDGSTSQAADSCVSKLNLSVPLLFDTTNLNCLPVWNARGYILRYSQTSPNIWSFILSAPNTNSYIAMGFSPNGGMVGSSAIVGWISSSGAGGGMKQYYLTGLAPNQVVPDRGNLKVLTNSTFITSQSSRLYMAFQLETNQPLSRLIYAFGPNGVFPSTPSFALTQHQDKVSITLNYATGSNALGNSYMNLKRSHGVLNILGWGILIIMGAIVARYFREWDPFWFYFHASVQSLGFVLGVIGVISGFVLNNQLHVDVSLHKALGILIFVLACLQIMALIGRPKKESKVRKYWNLYHHNTGRILIILAVANIFYGIQLGKEGSGWNIGYGIVLAILLTMALTFETQLCSKD
;
A
#
# COMPACT_ATOMS: atom_id res chain seq x y z
N MET A 1 14.62 -9.37 -43.29
CA MET A 1 15.33 -9.32 -41.99
C MET A 1 15.33 -7.95 -41.31
N LYS A 2 15.72 -6.84 -41.98
CA LYS A 2 15.69 -5.48 -41.38
C LYS A 2 14.29 -5.07 -40.89
N ALA A 3 13.25 -5.34 -41.69
CA ALA A 3 11.85 -5.08 -41.32
C ALA A 3 11.38 -5.90 -40.10
N LEU A 4 11.84 -7.14 -39.93
CA LEU A 4 11.47 -7.99 -38.79
C LEU A 4 12.11 -7.50 -37.48
N ARG A 5 13.39 -7.09 -37.52
CA ARG A 5 14.08 -6.49 -36.37
C ARG A 5 13.50 -5.14 -35.99
N LEU A 6 13.11 -4.33 -36.99
CA LEU A 6 12.43 -3.05 -36.78
C LEU A 6 11.04 -3.24 -36.16
N LEU A 7 10.25 -4.17 -36.69
CA LEU A 7 8.91 -4.50 -36.20
C LEU A 7 8.96 -5.01 -34.75
N PHE A 8 9.90 -5.89 -34.41
CA PHE A 8 10.06 -6.40 -33.04
C PHE A 8 10.45 -5.28 -32.06
N MET A 9 11.33 -4.37 -32.49
CA MET A 9 11.75 -3.23 -31.69
C MET A 9 10.61 -2.21 -31.49
N ILE A 10 9.82 -1.93 -32.53
CA ILE A 10 8.65 -1.03 -32.47
C ILE A 10 7.53 -1.64 -31.62
N ILE A 11 7.26 -2.95 -31.74
CA ILE A 11 6.27 -3.63 -30.90
C ILE A 11 6.71 -3.61 -29.44
N PHE A 12 7.99 -3.85 -29.15
CA PHE A 12 8.51 -3.84 -27.79
C PHE A 12 8.58 -2.44 -27.18
N LEU A 13 9.08 -1.42 -27.92
CA LEU A 13 9.01 -0.02 -27.45
C LEU A 13 7.54 0.42 -27.31
N GLY A 14 6.67 0.03 -28.25
CA GLY A 14 5.25 0.32 -28.22
C GLY A 14 4.56 -0.26 -26.99
N SER A 15 5.00 -1.41 -26.47
CA SER A 15 4.45 -1.99 -25.24
C SER A 15 4.93 -1.32 -23.96
N PHE A 16 6.00 -0.51 -23.99
CA PHE A 16 6.41 0.33 -22.85
C PHE A 16 5.91 1.77 -22.92
N PHE A 17 5.54 2.26 -24.12
CA PHE A 17 5.10 3.64 -24.34
C PHE A 17 3.60 3.78 -24.67
N LEU A 18 2.88 2.70 -24.98
CA LEU A 18 1.42 2.69 -25.16
C LEU A 18 0.74 1.79 -24.11
N GLU A 19 0.73 2.27 -22.87
CA GLU A 19 -0.44 2.11 -22.03
C GLU A 19 -0.42 3.26 -21.02
N SER A 20 -0.81 4.45 -21.48
CA SER A 20 -1.55 5.32 -20.58
C SER A 20 -2.91 4.65 -20.43
N PRO A 21 -3.23 3.99 -19.30
CA PRO A 21 -4.62 3.60 -19.08
C PRO A 21 -5.41 4.91 -19.17
N GLU A 22 -6.37 5.01 -20.10
CA GLU A 22 -7.35 6.07 -20.00
C GLU A 22 -7.91 6.01 -18.58
N ALA A 23 -7.64 7.07 -17.83
CA ALA A 23 -7.86 7.09 -16.40
C ALA A 23 -9.37 7.20 -16.18
N ASP A 24 -10.04 6.05 -15.99
CA ASP A 24 -11.35 6.03 -15.38
C ASP A 24 -11.28 6.89 -14.12
N SER A 25 -12.13 7.91 -14.06
CA SER A 25 -12.11 8.95 -13.04
C SER A 25 -13.53 9.42 -12.76
N CYS A 26 -13.75 10.09 -11.63
CA CYS A 26 -15.03 10.74 -11.37
C CYS A 26 -15.25 12.00 -12.22
N THR A 27 -14.25 12.41 -13.00
CA THR A 27 -14.33 13.54 -13.95
C THR A 27 -14.64 13.11 -15.38
N SER A 28 -14.61 11.80 -15.67
CA SER A 28 -14.90 11.23 -16.98
C SER A 28 -16.25 10.52 -16.98
N ASN A 29 -17.01 10.62 -18.07
CA ASN A 29 -18.25 9.87 -18.25
C ASN A 29 -17.97 8.37 -18.27
N LEU A 30 -18.80 7.59 -17.59
CA LEU A 30 -18.71 6.14 -17.62
C LEU A 30 -19.13 5.63 -19.01
N SER A 31 -18.22 4.95 -19.71
CA SER A 31 -18.49 4.30 -21.00
C SER A 31 -18.01 2.86 -20.95
N LEU A 32 -18.96 1.91 -20.94
CA LEU A 32 -18.69 0.48 -21.01
C LEU A 32 -19.23 -0.10 -22.31
N ASN A 33 -18.49 -1.04 -22.91
CA ASN A 33 -18.88 -1.78 -24.12
C ASN A 33 -19.96 -2.85 -23.85
N VAL A 34 -20.49 -2.90 -22.63
CA VAL A 34 -21.52 -3.84 -22.17
C VAL A 34 -22.69 -3.04 -21.62
N SER A 35 -23.92 -3.48 -21.90
CA SER A 35 -25.11 -2.81 -21.35
C SER A 35 -25.16 -2.99 -19.84
N ILE A 36 -25.31 -1.88 -19.13
CA ILE A 36 -25.51 -1.86 -17.68
C ILE A 36 -27.03 -2.06 -17.44
N PRO A 37 -27.44 -2.95 -16.53
CA PRO A 37 -28.86 -3.33 -16.35
C PRO A 37 -29.71 -2.23 -15.66
N PHE A 38 -29.17 -1.03 -15.47
CA PHE A 38 -29.84 0.09 -14.81
C PHE A 38 -29.37 1.43 -15.37
N ASP A 39 -30.14 2.48 -15.11
CA ASP A 39 -29.83 3.85 -15.51
C ASP A 39 -28.55 4.35 -14.80
N THR A 40 -27.63 4.89 -15.59
CA THR A 40 -26.31 5.35 -15.15
C THR A 40 -26.17 6.87 -15.19
N THR A 41 -27.21 7.60 -15.60
CA THR A 41 -27.18 9.05 -15.80
C THR A 41 -26.92 9.82 -14.50
N ASN A 42 -27.37 9.31 -13.34
CA ASN A 42 -27.31 9.99 -12.04
C ASN A 42 -26.46 9.23 -11.00
N LEU A 43 -25.35 8.64 -11.42
CA LEU A 43 -24.44 7.97 -10.48
C LEU A 43 -23.59 8.99 -9.71
N HIS A 44 -23.62 8.90 -8.39
CA HIS A 44 -22.59 9.49 -7.54
C HIS A 44 -21.28 8.75 -7.75
N CYS A 45 -20.15 9.46 -7.74
CA CYS A 45 -18.83 8.87 -7.96
C CYS A 45 -17.86 9.29 -6.86
N LEU A 46 -17.13 8.32 -6.32
CA LEU A 46 -16.19 8.49 -5.23
C LEU A 46 -14.91 7.68 -5.46
N SER A 47 -13.75 8.31 -5.22
CA SER A 47 -12.49 7.57 -5.08
C SER A 47 -12.40 6.99 -3.68
N VAL A 48 -12.68 5.69 -3.54
CA VAL A 48 -12.86 5.02 -2.24
C VAL A 48 -11.60 4.35 -1.72
N TRP A 49 -10.60 4.17 -2.58
CA TRP A 49 -9.28 3.66 -2.22
C TRP A 49 -8.20 4.14 -3.21
N ASP A 50 -7.68 5.34 -2.98
CA ASP A 50 -6.70 5.97 -3.88
C ASP A 50 -5.44 5.12 -4.08
N ALA A 51 -4.97 4.42 -3.04
CA ALA A 51 -3.75 3.63 -3.10
C ALA A 51 -3.82 2.43 -4.08
N GLN A 52 -5.03 1.96 -4.37
CA GLN A 52 -5.30 0.91 -5.37
C GLN A 52 -6.17 1.44 -6.51
N SER A 53 -6.40 2.76 -6.57
CA SER A 53 -7.25 3.43 -7.57
C SER A 53 -8.68 2.88 -7.66
N PHE A 54 -9.30 2.51 -6.53
CA PHE A 54 -10.70 2.08 -6.55
C PHE A 54 -11.64 3.28 -6.66
N ILE A 55 -12.58 3.19 -7.59
CA ILE A 55 -13.65 4.17 -7.78
C ILE A 55 -14.98 3.45 -7.58
N LEU A 56 -15.77 3.95 -6.64
CA LEU A 56 -17.13 3.50 -6.44
C LEU A 56 -18.09 4.49 -7.09
N ARG A 57 -18.96 3.97 -7.94
CA ARG A 57 -20.14 4.69 -8.42
C ARG A 57 -21.40 4.04 -7.88
N TYR A 58 -22.37 4.84 -7.46
CA TYR A 58 -23.62 4.30 -6.94
C TYR A 58 -24.79 5.27 -7.15
N ALA A 59 -26.00 4.72 -7.16
CA ALA A 59 -27.24 5.49 -7.09
C ALA A 59 -28.36 4.67 -6.45
N GLN A 60 -29.30 5.35 -5.81
CA GLN A 60 -30.58 4.77 -5.44
C GLN A 60 -31.54 4.95 -6.63
N THR A 61 -31.84 3.85 -7.33
CA THR A 61 -32.68 3.88 -8.54
C THR A 61 -34.17 3.87 -8.19
N TYR A 62 -34.53 3.15 -7.12
CA TYR A 62 -35.88 3.11 -6.55
C TYR A 62 -35.75 3.13 -5.02
N ALA A 63 -36.86 3.36 -4.29
CA ALA A 63 -36.87 3.48 -2.83
C ALA A 63 -36.10 2.36 -2.10
N ASN A 64 -36.10 1.13 -2.65
CA ASN A 64 -35.40 -0.01 -2.06
C ASN A 64 -34.36 -0.66 -3.00
N ILE A 65 -33.89 0.03 -4.05
CA ILE A 65 -32.93 -0.52 -5.00
C ILE A 65 -31.71 0.39 -5.11
N TRP A 66 -30.56 -0.17 -4.75
CA TRP A 66 -29.27 0.49 -4.81
C TRP A 66 -28.39 -0.17 -5.85
N SER A 67 -27.87 0.63 -6.77
CA SER A 67 -27.05 0.21 -7.89
C SER A 67 -25.60 0.59 -7.63
N PHE A 68 -24.67 -0.34 -7.83
CA PHE A 68 -23.24 -0.16 -7.55
C PHE A 68 -22.38 -0.55 -8.74
N ILE A 69 -21.35 0.25 -9.01
CA ILE A 69 -20.28 -0.03 -9.97
C ILE A 69 -18.95 0.26 -9.26
N LEU A 70 -18.17 -0.78 -9.02
CA LEU A 70 -16.83 -0.66 -8.47
C LEU A 70 -15.81 -0.87 -9.58
N SER A 71 -14.90 0.10 -9.77
CA SER A 71 -13.81 -0.02 -10.73
C SER A 71 -12.44 0.05 -10.09
N THR A 72 -11.47 -0.66 -10.65
CA THR A 72 -10.05 -0.65 -10.23
C THR A 72 -9.16 -1.13 -11.38
N PRO A 73 -7.88 -0.71 -11.46
CA PRO A 73 -6.92 -1.36 -12.36
C PRO A 73 -6.91 -2.87 -12.19
N ASP A 74 -6.77 -3.58 -13.31
CA ASP A 74 -6.66 -5.04 -13.30
C ASP A 74 -5.29 -5.46 -12.76
N THR A 75 -5.31 -6.04 -11.56
CA THR A 75 -4.12 -6.63 -10.92
C THR A 75 -4.05 -8.14 -11.12
N ASN A 76 -4.82 -8.68 -12.08
CA ASN A 76 -4.98 -10.10 -12.36
C ASN A 76 -5.36 -10.88 -11.09
N SER A 77 -6.32 -10.36 -10.32
CA SER A 77 -6.80 -10.91 -9.05
C SER A 77 -8.31 -10.67 -8.91
N TYR A 78 -8.95 -11.33 -7.94
CA TYR A 78 -10.32 -10.95 -7.57
C TYR A 78 -10.34 -9.54 -6.93
N ILE A 79 -11.49 -8.89 -6.99
CA ILE A 79 -11.78 -7.63 -6.31
C ILE A 79 -13.03 -7.82 -5.46
N ALA A 80 -13.10 -7.15 -4.31
CA ALA A 80 -14.19 -7.33 -3.36
C ALA A 80 -14.73 -6.00 -2.82
N MET A 81 -16.03 -5.98 -2.59
CA MET A 81 -16.77 -4.92 -1.89
C MET A 81 -17.58 -5.55 -0.75
N GLY A 82 -17.14 -5.36 0.48
CA GLY A 82 -17.80 -5.79 1.71
C GLY A 82 -18.68 -4.69 2.30
N PHE A 83 -19.79 -5.10 2.89
CA PHE A 83 -20.72 -4.27 3.63
C PHE A 83 -20.71 -4.73 5.08
N SER A 84 -20.25 -3.85 5.97
CA SER A 84 -20.00 -4.18 7.38
C SER A 84 -20.70 -3.20 8.29
N VAL A 85 -21.13 -3.69 9.46
CA VAL A 85 -21.65 -2.84 10.53
C VAL A 85 -20.50 -2.15 11.27
N SER A 86 -19.35 -2.82 11.39
CA SER A 86 -18.20 -2.37 12.21
C SER A 86 -17.00 -1.88 11.40
N GLY A 87 -17.05 -2.00 10.07
CA GLY A 87 -15.87 -1.84 9.19
C GLY A 87 -14.90 -3.04 9.23
N GLY A 88 -15.19 -4.04 10.06
CA GLY A 88 -14.45 -5.31 10.12
C GLY A 88 -14.95 -6.32 9.09
N MET A 89 -14.06 -7.18 8.59
CA MET A 89 -14.44 -8.25 7.65
C MET A 89 -15.26 -9.35 8.32
N VAL A 90 -14.87 -9.78 9.51
CA VAL A 90 -15.56 -10.89 10.20
C VAL A 90 -16.99 -10.46 10.56
N GLY A 91 -17.97 -11.26 10.15
CA GLY A 91 -19.41 -10.98 10.29
C GLY A 91 -20.00 -10.11 9.16
N SER A 92 -19.21 -9.71 8.17
CA SER A 92 -19.70 -8.91 7.04
C SER A 92 -20.14 -9.78 5.85
N SER A 93 -20.82 -9.16 4.89
CA SER A 93 -21.15 -9.80 3.60
C SER A 93 -20.48 -9.02 2.47
N ALA A 94 -20.00 -9.71 1.44
CA ALA A 94 -19.24 -9.09 0.36
C ALA A 94 -19.66 -9.58 -1.02
N MET A 95 -19.64 -8.67 -1.99
CA MET A 95 -19.62 -9.01 -3.41
C MET A 95 -18.17 -9.13 -3.86
N VAL A 96 -17.85 -10.26 -4.50
CA VAL A 96 -16.51 -10.55 -5.00
C VAL A 96 -16.59 -10.88 -6.48
N GLY A 97 -15.79 -10.19 -7.28
CA GLY A 97 -15.75 -10.35 -8.73
C GLY A 97 -14.35 -10.63 -9.24
N TRP A 98 -14.24 -11.42 -10.29
CA TRP A 98 -12.97 -11.71 -10.97
C TRP A 98 -13.16 -11.93 -12.46
N VAL A 99 -12.11 -11.66 -13.24
CA VAL A 99 -12.01 -12.03 -14.65
C VAL A 99 -10.70 -12.79 -14.83
N ALA A 100 -10.76 -14.06 -15.23
CA ALA A 100 -9.55 -14.84 -15.51
C ALA A 100 -8.90 -14.35 -16.81
N SER A 101 -7.57 -14.46 -16.89
CA SER A 101 -6.77 -13.91 -18.00
C SER A 101 -7.27 -14.41 -19.37
N ARG A 102 -7.45 -13.48 -20.32
CA ARG A 102 -8.03 -13.67 -21.68
C ARG A 102 -9.55 -13.81 -21.78
N GLY A 103 -10.32 -13.30 -20.80
CA GLY A 103 -11.77 -13.12 -20.95
C GLY A 103 -12.60 -14.41 -21.08
N ALA A 104 -12.00 -15.57 -20.81
CA ALA A 104 -12.61 -16.88 -21.04
C ALA A 104 -13.53 -17.36 -19.89
N SER A 105 -13.34 -16.83 -18.67
CA SER A 105 -14.23 -17.10 -17.53
C SER A 105 -14.07 -16.02 -16.45
N GLY A 106 -15.13 -15.24 -16.24
CA GLY A 106 -15.27 -14.31 -15.13
C GLY A 106 -16.43 -14.73 -14.24
N GLY A 107 -16.43 -14.29 -12.99
CA GLY A 107 -17.49 -14.60 -12.05
C GLY A 107 -17.69 -13.47 -11.07
N ILE A 108 -18.92 -13.30 -10.63
CA ILE A 108 -19.27 -12.46 -9.48
C ILE A 108 -20.11 -13.31 -8.53
N LYS A 109 -19.75 -13.29 -7.25
CA LYS A 109 -20.44 -14.05 -6.20
C LYS A 109 -20.51 -13.25 -4.91
N GLN A 110 -21.58 -13.48 -4.17
CA GLN A 110 -21.70 -13.03 -2.80
C GLN A 110 -20.99 -13.99 -1.85
N TYR A 111 -20.42 -13.47 -0.77
CA TYR A 111 -19.80 -14.25 0.29
C TYR A 111 -20.25 -13.76 1.66
N TYR A 112 -20.41 -14.70 2.59
CA TYR A 112 -20.47 -14.41 4.03
C TYR A 112 -19.08 -14.58 4.63
N LEU A 113 -18.57 -13.53 5.27
CA LEU A 113 -17.23 -13.51 5.85
C LEU A 113 -17.30 -13.87 7.34
N GLY A 114 -17.59 -15.12 7.68
CA GLY A 114 -17.81 -15.57 9.06
C GLY A 114 -16.55 -15.65 9.93
N GLY A 115 -15.36 -15.51 9.34
CA GLY A 115 -14.09 -15.61 10.08
C GLY A 115 -12.87 -15.35 9.20
N VAL A 116 -11.69 -15.69 9.69
CA VAL A 116 -10.39 -15.36 9.04
C VAL A 116 -9.81 -16.52 8.23
N THR A 117 -10.39 -17.71 8.33
CA THR A 117 -9.98 -18.91 7.59
C THR A 117 -10.92 -19.16 6.41
N SER A 118 -10.41 -19.78 5.33
CA SER A 118 -11.17 -19.97 4.10
C SER A 118 -12.46 -20.79 4.26
N ASN A 119 -12.52 -21.70 5.23
CA ASN A 119 -13.71 -22.49 5.53
C ASN A 119 -14.84 -21.69 6.22
N GLN A 120 -14.51 -20.52 6.79
CA GLN A 120 -15.46 -19.60 7.41
C GLN A 120 -15.93 -18.52 6.42
N VAL A 121 -15.38 -18.52 5.19
CA VAL A 121 -15.77 -17.63 4.10
C VAL A 121 -16.62 -18.43 3.13
N VAL A 122 -17.92 -18.22 3.18
CA VAL A 122 -18.88 -19.12 2.53
C VAL A 122 -19.44 -18.43 1.28
N PRO A 123 -19.25 -19.00 0.07
CA PRO A 123 -19.85 -18.47 -1.16
C PRO A 123 -21.37 -18.61 -1.12
N ASP A 124 -22.05 -17.74 -1.86
CA ASP A 124 -23.50 -17.71 -2.05
C ASP A 124 -24.29 -17.62 -0.72
N LYS A 125 -23.67 -17.03 0.31
CA LYS A 125 -24.26 -16.77 1.64
C LYS A 125 -24.05 -15.31 2.05
N GLY A 126 -24.78 -14.86 3.07
CA GLY A 126 -24.67 -13.53 3.66
C GLY A 126 -25.99 -12.77 3.61
N ASN A 127 -25.93 -11.51 4.01
CA ASN A 127 -27.13 -10.68 4.23
C ASN A 127 -27.42 -9.72 3.07
N LEU A 128 -26.64 -9.75 1.99
CA LEU A 128 -26.92 -8.92 0.81
C LEU A 128 -28.08 -9.54 0.03
N GLN A 129 -29.10 -8.74 -0.26
CA GLN A 129 -30.21 -9.12 -1.13
C GLN A 129 -29.88 -8.71 -2.56
N VAL A 130 -29.05 -9.52 -3.23
CA VAL A 130 -28.61 -9.23 -4.60
C VAL A 130 -29.75 -9.50 -5.58
N ILE A 131 -30.06 -8.53 -6.44
CA ILE A 131 -31.12 -8.68 -7.45
C ILE A 131 -30.66 -9.66 -8.53
N ALA A 132 -31.46 -10.67 -8.85
CA ALA A 132 -31.15 -11.65 -9.90
C ALA A 132 -30.94 -10.96 -11.26
N ASN A 133 -29.97 -11.45 -12.05
CA ASN A 133 -29.58 -10.91 -13.36
C ASN A 133 -29.12 -9.43 -13.36
N SER A 134 -28.85 -8.83 -12.19
CA SER A 134 -28.33 -7.46 -12.07
C SER A 134 -26.80 -7.39 -11.97
N THR A 135 -26.13 -8.54 -11.94
CA THR A 135 -24.70 -8.64 -11.62
C THR A 135 -23.86 -9.05 -12.81
N PHE A 136 -22.78 -8.32 -13.06
CA PHE A 136 -21.74 -8.76 -13.99
C PHE A 136 -20.39 -8.18 -13.60
N ILE A 137 -19.32 -8.76 -14.15
CA ILE A 137 -18.00 -8.17 -14.09
C ILE A 137 -17.41 -8.17 -15.51
N THR A 138 -16.75 -7.08 -15.87
CA THR A 138 -16.06 -6.95 -17.16
C THR A 138 -14.69 -6.33 -16.99
N LEU A 139 -13.78 -6.65 -17.91
CA LEU A 139 -12.46 -6.04 -18.03
C LEU A 139 -12.47 -5.17 -19.29
N GLN A 140 -12.25 -3.88 -19.13
CA GLN A 140 -12.16 -2.93 -20.23
C GLN A 140 -11.00 -1.95 -19.97
N SER A 141 -10.16 -1.74 -20.99
CA SER A 141 -9.01 -0.82 -20.92
C SER A 141 -8.15 -1.02 -19.67
N SER A 142 -7.83 -2.29 -19.36
CA SER A 142 -7.00 -2.68 -18.20
C SER A 142 -7.58 -2.29 -16.83
N ARG A 143 -8.92 -2.11 -16.75
CA ARG A 143 -9.68 -1.92 -15.50
C ARG A 143 -10.83 -2.91 -15.39
N LEU A 144 -11.01 -3.44 -14.19
CA LEU A 144 -12.16 -4.26 -13.82
C LEU A 144 -13.32 -3.36 -13.44
N PHE A 145 -14.53 -3.73 -13.86
CA PHE A 145 -15.79 -3.09 -13.46
C PHE A 145 -16.72 -4.16 -12.91
N MET A 146 -16.92 -4.16 -11.59
CA MET A 146 -17.86 -5.04 -10.90
C MET A 146 -19.18 -4.30 -10.68
N VAL A 147 -20.26 -4.83 -11.25
CA VAL A 147 -21.58 -4.22 -11.26
C VAL A 147 -22.57 -5.13 -10.56
N PHE A 148 -23.41 -4.58 -9.69
CA PHE A 148 -24.49 -5.30 -9.02
C PHE A 148 -25.55 -4.35 -8.46
N GLN A 149 -26.76 -4.86 -8.21
CA GLN A 149 -27.79 -4.15 -7.48
C GLN A 149 -28.19 -4.89 -6.19
N LEU A 150 -28.51 -4.13 -5.15
CA LEU A 150 -29.01 -4.63 -3.88
C LEU A 150 -30.44 -4.14 -3.66
N GLN A 151 -31.31 -5.04 -3.21
CA GLN A 151 -32.64 -4.71 -2.73
C GLN A 151 -32.58 -4.42 -1.22
N THR A 152 -32.43 -3.16 -0.84
CA THR A 152 -32.38 -2.71 0.55
C THR A 152 -32.92 -1.29 0.65
N ALA A 153 -33.56 -0.95 1.78
CA ALA A 153 -33.97 0.42 2.06
C ALA A 153 -32.74 1.33 2.20
N GLU A 154 -31.73 0.89 2.94
CA GLU A 154 -30.46 1.59 3.10
C GLU A 154 -29.29 0.58 3.15
N PRO A 155 -28.23 0.73 2.34
CA PRO A 155 -27.04 -0.09 2.42
C PRO A 155 -26.19 0.28 3.65
N LEU A 156 -25.40 -0.67 4.16
CA LEU A 156 -24.47 -0.39 5.25
C LEU A 156 -23.41 0.63 4.83
N SER A 157 -23.23 1.66 5.65
CA SER A 157 -22.30 2.76 5.38
C SER A 157 -20.82 2.41 5.57
N SER A 158 -20.47 1.33 6.30
CA SER A 158 -19.06 0.91 6.42
C SER A 158 -18.74 -0.11 5.33
N LEU A 159 -18.03 0.34 4.32
CA LEU A 159 -17.62 -0.45 3.18
C LEU A 159 -16.20 -0.98 3.38
N ILE A 160 -15.92 -2.13 2.79
CA ILE A 160 -14.61 -2.77 2.80
C ILE A 160 -14.23 -3.05 1.35
N PHE A 161 -13.06 -2.59 0.92
CA PHE A 161 -12.54 -2.90 -0.39
C PHE A 161 -11.31 -3.78 -0.24
N ALA A 162 -11.19 -4.82 -1.06
CA ALA A 162 -10.05 -5.72 -1.01
C ALA A 162 -9.66 -6.22 -2.40
N THR A 163 -8.37 -6.52 -2.56
CA THR A 163 -7.81 -7.17 -3.75
C THR A 163 -7.30 -8.56 -3.38
N GLY A 164 -7.53 -9.53 -4.26
CA GLY A 164 -7.05 -10.88 -4.10
C GLY A 164 -5.55 -11.04 -4.36
N SER A 165 -5.05 -12.26 -4.13
CA SER A 165 -3.71 -12.63 -4.58
C SER A 165 -3.68 -12.77 -6.11
N THR A 166 -2.63 -12.24 -6.76
CA THR A 166 -2.48 -12.30 -8.22
C THR A 166 -2.46 -13.74 -8.74
N GLY A 167 -3.23 -14.01 -9.79
CA GLY A 167 -3.34 -15.29 -10.47
C GLY A 167 -4.17 -16.35 -9.72
N LEU A 168 -4.75 -16.02 -8.56
CA LEU A 168 -5.56 -16.93 -7.76
C LEU A 168 -7.02 -16.50 -7.77
N PHE A 169 -7.83 -17.22 -8.53
CA PHE A 169 -9.26 -16.93 -8.72
C PHE A 169 -10.14 -17.98 -8.03
N PRO A 170 -11.32 -17.59 -7.53
CA PRO A 170 -12.32 -18.54 -7.08
C PRO A 170 -12.77 -19.43 -8.25
N ALA A 171 -12.75 -20.75 -8.06
CA ALA A 171 -13.08 -21.73 -9.08
C ALA A 171 -13.97 -22.87 -8.54
N PRO A 172 -14.75 -23.55 -9.39
CA PRO A 172 -15.51 -24.74 -8.99
C PRO A 172 -14.59 -25.84 -8.44
N PRO A 173 -15.08 -26.70 -7.51
CA PRO A 173 -16.45 -26.71 -6.98
C PRO A 173 -16.66 -25.78 -5.77
N SER A 174 -15.58 -25.33 -5.11
CA SER A 174 -15.68 -24.67 -3.79
C SER A 174 -15.81 -23.16 -3.85
N PHE A 175 -15.34 -22.51 -4.91
CA PHE A 175 -15.22 -21.05 -5.02
C PHE A 175 -14.55 -20.41 -3.79
N ALA A 176 -13.61 -21.11 -3.17
CA ALA A 176 -12.93 -20.63 -1.98
C ALA A 176 -12.10 -19.36 -2.26
N LEU A 177 -12.18 -18.37 -1.37
CA LEU A 177 -11.35 -17.18 -1.47
C LEU A 177 -9.97 -17.41 -0.84
N THR A 178 -8.93 -17.07 -1.59
CA THR A 178 -7.58 -16.93 -1.02
C THR A 178 -7.49 -15.64 -0.21
N LYS A 179 -6.50 -15.58 0.69
CA LYS A 179 -6.26 -14.37 1.49
C LYS A 179 -6.06 -13.16 0.55
N HIS A 180 -6.80 -12.09 0.83
CA HIS A 180 -6.62 -10.80 0.15
C HIS A 180 -5.19 -10.29 0.34
N LEU A 181 -4.65 -9.65 -0.68
CA LEU A 181 -3.32 -9.04 -0.65
C LEU A 181 -3.32 -7.76 0.18
N ASP A 182 -4.38 -6.96 0.02
CA ASP A 182 -4.57 -5.70 0.71
C ASP A 182 -6.06 -5.43 0.91
N LYS A 183 -6.40 -4.57 1.88
CA LYS A 183 -7.77 -4.11 2.11
C LYS A 183 -7.81 -2.72 2.74
N VAL A 184 -8.90 -2.00 2.50
CA VAL A 184 -9.26 -0.79 3.23
C VAL A 184 -10.70 -0.88 3.72
N SER A 185 -11.02 -0.17 4.80
CA SER A 185 -12.41 0.09 5.18
C SER A 185 -12.67 1.59 5.15
N THR A 186 -13.79 1.97 4.55
CA THR A 186 -14.17 3.34 4.25
C THR A 186 -15.63 3.54 4.64
N ARG A 187 -15.96 4.67 5.28
CA ARG A 187 -17.35 5.01 5.59
C ARG A 187 -17.91 5.99 4.56
N ILE A 188 -19.07 5.66 4.02
CA ILE A 188 -19.75 6.47 3.00
C ILE A 188 -21.00 7.14 3.58
N ASP A 189 -21.20 8.40 3.23
CA ASP A 189 -22.49 9.08 3.39
C ASP A 189 -23.17 9.07 2.03
N TYR A 190 -24.13 8.14 1.86
CA TYR A 190 -24.80 7.94 0.59
C TYR A 190 -25.57 9.19 0.12
N SER A 191 -26.06 10.00 1.06
CA SER A 191 -26.86 11.20 0.78
C SER A 191 -26.02 12.38 0.28
N LYS A 192 -24.76 12.47 0.73
CA LYS A 192 -23.84 13.57 0.40
C LYS A 192 -22.89 13.26 -0.74
N ALA A 193 -22.91 12.03 -1.27
CA ALA A 193 -21.94 11.60 -2.26
C ALA A 193 -20.50 11.87 -1.83
N ASN A 194 -20.23 11.66 -0.54
CA ASN A 194 -18.95 11.96 0.06
C ASN A 194 -18.49 10.79 0.93
N ILE A 195 -17.19 10.61 0.96
CA ILE A 195 -16.55 9.79 1.98
C ILE A 195 -16.63 10.62 3.26
N GLY A 196 -17.24 10.05 4.30
CA GLY A 196 -17.51 10.82 5.52
C GLY A 196 -16.22 11.35 6.13
N SER A 197 -15.91 12.62 5.90
CA SER A 197 -15.13 13.46 6.81
C SER A 197 -16.04 13.74 7.99
N SER A 198 -15.58 13.45 9.21
CA SER A 198 -16.30 13.78 10.44
C SER A 198 -16.60 15.27 10.51
N GLN A 199 -17.81 15.69 10.14
CA GLN A 199 -18.37 16.99 10.48
C GLN A 199 -19.90 16.98 10.35
N GLY A 200 -20.58 17.43 11.40
CA GLY A 200 -22.02 17.66 11.43
C GLY A 200 -22.43 18.24 12.79
N ASP A 201 -22.38 19.57 12.89
CA ASP A 201 -23.16 20.33 13.88
C ASP A 201 -24.65 20.35 13.47
N GLY A 202 -25.51 20.21 14.48
CA GLY A 202 -26.93 20.63 14.67
C GLY A 202 -27.96 20.58 13.51
N ASN A 203 -29.26 20.33 13.72
CA ASN A 203 -30.09 20.26 14.93
C ASN A 203 -31.51 19.74 14.56
N SER A 204 -32.19 19.15 15.55
CA SER A 204 -33.65 18.82 15.70
C SER A 204 -34.25 17.80 14.72
N SER A 205 -35.03 16.79 15.11
CA SER A 205 -35.83 16.54 16.32
C SER A 205 -36.28 15.07 16.36
N GLN A 206 -36.28 14.45 17.56
CA GLN A 206 -37.18 13.39 18.12
C GLN A 206 -37.61 12.19 17.22
N VAL A 207 -37.77 10.92 17.63
CA VAL A 207 -37.82 10.07 18.84
C VAL A 207 -37.79 8.64 18.21
N ASP A 208 -37.06 7.63 18.68
CA ASP A 208 -37.47 6.70 19.74
C ASP A 208 -36.37 5.64 19.97
N GLY A 209 -36.37 5.05 21.17
CA GLY A 209 -35.29 4.23 21.71
C GLY A 209 -35.19 2.80 21.16
N SER A 210 -33.96 2.41 20.80
CA SER A 210 -33.42 1.08 21.15
C SER A 210 -31.89 1.17 21.26
N THR A 211 -31.35 0.80 22.42
CA THR A 211 -29.93 0.83 22.75
C THR A 211 -29.14 -0.19 21.93
N SER A 212 -28.67 0.24 20.76
CA SER A 212 -27.48 -0.33 20.11
C SER A 212 -26.27 0.54 20.49
N GLN A 213 -25.34 -0.01 21.27
CA GLN A 213 -24.12 0.71 21.65
C GLN A 213 -23.32 1.03 20.38
N ALA A 214 -23.26 2.32 20.01
CA ALA A 214 -22.55 2.79 18.84
C ALA A 214 -21.04 2.50 18.94
N ALA A 215 -20.43 2.09 17.82
CA ALA A 215 -18.99 1.90 17.71
C ALA A 215 -18.23 3.22 17.97
N ASP A 216 -17.11 3.15 18.70
CA ASP A 216 -16.26 4.30 19.02
C ASP A 216 -15.79 5.01 17.74
N SER A 217 -16.00 6.33 17.67
CA SER A 217 -15.68 7.15 16.50
C SER A 217 -15.39 8.59 16.90
N CYS A 218 -14.83 9.40 16.00
CA CYS A 218 -14.70 10.84 16.23
C CYS A 218 -16.01 11.63 16.09
N VAL A 219 -17.08 10.97 15.67
CA VAL A 219 -18.41 11.56 15.52
C VAL A 219 -19.26 11.33 16.78
N SER A 220 -18.96 10.28 17.53
CA SER A 220 -19.59 9.98 18.81
C SER A 220 -18.81 10.58 19.98
N LYS A 221 -19.52 11.13 20.97
CA LYS A 221 -18.90 11.52 22.24
C LYS A 221 -18.27 10.30 22.89
N LEU A 222 -17.06 10.47 23.42
CA LEU A 222 -16.39 9.42 24.17
C LEU A 222 -17.24 9.07 25.40
N ASN A 223 -17.79 7.86 25.42
CA ASN A 223 -18.59 7.36 26.53
C ASN A 223 -17.92 6.13 27.13
N LEU A 224 -17.11 6.36 28.16
CA LEU A 224 -16.46 5.30 28.93
C LEU A 224 -17.22 5.08 30.23
N SER A 225 -17.46 3.82 30.58
CA SER A 225 -18.12 3.42 31.83
C SER A 225 -17.26 3.69 33.08
N VAL A 226 -16.02 4.15 32.89
CA VAL A 226 -15.07 4.47 33.95
C VAL A 226 -14.68 5.95 33.83
N PRO A 227 -14.70 6.73 34.92
CA PRO A 227 -14.26 8.12 34.90
C PRO A 227 -12.77 8.19 34.53
N LEU A 228 -12.45 9.03 33.56
CA LEU A 228 -11.07 9.35 33.21
C LEU A 228 -10.50 10.35 34.22
N LEU A 229 -9.19 10.24 34.48
CA LEU A 229 -8.48 11.00 35.52
C LEU A 229 -8.18 12.45 35.11
N PHE A 230 -8.68 12.90 33.96
CA PHE A 230 -8.50 14.24 33.43
C PHE A 230 -9.69 14.66 32.55
N ASP A 231 -9.83 15.97 32.34
CA ASP A 231 -10.90 16.56 31.52
C ASP A 231 -10.82 16.08 30.07
N THR A 232 -11.96 15.57 29.58
CA THR A 232 -12.13 15.03 28.22
C THR A 232 -13.14 15.79 27.38
N THR A 233 -13.65 16.91 27.89
CA THR A 233 -14.70 17.69 27.23
C THR A 233 -14.26 18.26 25.88
N ASN A 234 -12.99 18.68 25.76
CA ASN A 234 -12.45 19.37 24.59
C ASN A 234 -11.27 18.63 23.97
N LEU A 235 -11.48 17.39 23.51
CA LEU A 235 -10.46 16.61 22.81
C LEU A 235 -10.62 16.72 21.30
N ASN A 236 -9.53 17.07 20.60
CA ASN A 236 -9.42 16.83 19.16
C ASN A 236 -9.44 15.33 18.92
N CYS A 237 -10.20 14.86 17.94
CA CYS A 237 -10.29 13.44 17.62
C CYS A 237 -9.91 13.19 16.17
N LEU A 238 -9.02 12.23 15.93
CA LEU A 238 -8.54 11.88 14.61
C LEU A 238 -8.42 10.37 14.44
N PRO A 239 -8.89 9.81 13.32
CA PRO A 239 -8.50 8.47 12.90
C PRO A 239 -7.02 8.47 12.49
N VAL A 240 -6.19 7.72 13.21
CA VAL A 240 -4.73 7.70 13.00
C VAL A 240 -4.22 6.43 12.32
N TRP A 241 -5.02 5.35 12.31
CA TRP A 241 -4.72 4.13 11.56
C TRP A 241 -6.00 3.41 11.14
N ASN A 242 -6.65 3.91 10.08
CA ASN A 242 -7.95 3.39 9.60
C ASN A 242 -7.95 1.88 9.36
N ALA A 243 -6.90 1.35 8.72
CA ALA A 243 -6.79 -0.08 8.41
C ALA A 243 -6.84 -0.99 9.64
N ARG A 244 -6.44 -0.47 10.82
CA ARG A 244 -6.47 -1.16 12.12
C ARG A 244 -7.46 -0.53 13.11
N GLY A 245 -8.24 0.45 12.67
CA GLY A 245 -9.24 1.15 13.47
C GLY A 245 -8.68 1.95 14.64
N TYR A 246 -7.47 2.51 14.56
CA TYR A 246 -6.94 3.34 15.66
C TYR A 246 -7.48 4.76 15.59
N ILE A 247 -7.90 5.27 16.74
CA ILE A 247 -8.39 6.64 16.91
C ILE A 247 -7.55 7.30 18.00
N LEU A 248 -6.99 8.46 17.70
CA LEU A 248 -6.31 9.30 18.68
C LEU A 248 -7.23 10.45 19.07
N ARG A 249 -7.37 10.66 20.37
CA ARG A 249 -7.92 11.88 20.94
C ARG A 249 -6.85 12.61 21.73
N TYR A 250 -6.77 13.92 21.57
CA TYR A 250 -5.77 14.71 22.29
C TYR A 250 -6.21 16.16 22.51
N SER A 251 -5.67 16.79 23.54
CA SER A 251 -5.75 18.24 23.73
C SER A 251 -4.59 18.74 24.58
N GLN A 252 -4.31 20.04 24.47
CA GLN A 252 -3.51 20.73 25.46
C GLN A 252 -4.45 21.21 26.56
N THR A 253 -4.44 20.52 27.71
CA THR A 253 -5.38 20.77 28.81
C THR A 253 -4.92 21.93 29.71
N SER A 254 -3.61 22.20 29.73
CA SER A 254 -3.01 23.33 30.43
C SER A 254 -1.68 23.68 29.75
N PRO A 255 -1.07 24.84 30.04
CA PRO A 255 0.29 25.14 29.56
C PRO A 255 1.22 23.96 29.87
N ASN A 256 1.86 23.43 28.83
CA ASN A 256 2.76 22.27 28.87
C ASN A 256 2.15 20.92 29.29
N ILE A 257 0.82 20.78 29.42
CA ILE A 257 0.17 19.50 29.71
C ILE A 257 -0.66 19.06 28.51
N TRP A 258 -0.27 17.93 27.94
CA TRP A 258 -0.95 17.30 26.80
C TRP A 258 -1.62 16.00 27.21
N SER A 259 -2.92 15.92 27.01
CA SER A 259 -3.73 14.74 27.28
C SER A 259 -3.90 13.91 26.01
N PHE A 260 -3.77 12.59 26.12
CA PHE A 260 -3.91 11.65 25.02
C PHE A 260 -4.83 10.50 25.41
N ILE A 261 -5.68 10.08 24.46
CA ILE A 261 -6.46 8.84 24.53
C ILE A 261 -6.35 8.15 23.18
N LEU A 262 -5.70 6.98 23.16
CA LEU A 262 -5.65 6.11 22.00
C LEU A 262 -6.69 5.00 22.16
N SER A 263 -7.58 4.84 21.18
CA SER A 263 -8.47 3.69 21.11
C SER A 263 -8.15 2.78 19.93
N ALA A 264 -8.24 1.48 20.14
CA ALA A 264 -8.02 0.47 19.11
C ALA A 264 -8.83 -0.80 19.40
N PRO A 265 -9.19 -1.61 18.38
CA PRO A 265 -9.81 -2.92 18.60
C PRO A 265 -8.99 -3.81 19.54
N ASN A 266 -9.64 -4.44 20.51
CA ASN A 266 -9.00 -5.39 21.41
C ASN A 266 -8.80 -6.73 20.69
N THR A 267 -7.62 -6.92 20.12
CA THR A 267 -7.22 -8.17 19.45
C THR A 267 -6.56 -9.17 20.39
N ASN A 268 -6.71 -9.00 21.70
CA ASN A 268 -5.99 -9.75 22.74
C ASN A 268 -4.47 -9.59 22.59
N SER A 269 -4.00 -8.36 22.37
CA SER A 269 -2.58 -8.01 22.21
C SER A 269 -2.27 -6.67 22.90
N TYR A 270 -0.98 -6.34 23.05
CA TYR A 270 -0.62 -4.97 23.44
C TYR A 270 -0.86 -3.99 22.29
N ILE A 271 -1.17 -2.75 22.62
CA ILE A 271 -1.19 -1.62 21.68
C ILE A 271 -0.14 -0.59 22.11
N ALA A 272 0.44 0.11 21.15
CA ALA A 272 1.54 1.04 21.40
C ALA A 272 1.37 2.35 20.65
N MET A 273 1.76 3.45 21.29
CA MET A 273 1.91 4.78 20.71
C MET A 273 3.29 5.33 21.05
N GLY A 274 4.05 5.68 20.04
CA GLY A 274 5.39 6.26 20.17
C GLY A 274 5.47 7.68 19.61
N PHE A 275 6.33 8.46 20.24
CA PHE A 275 6.71 9.82 19.83
C PHE A 275 8.12 9.73 19.24
N SER A 276 8.22 10.02 17.95
CA SER A 276 9.41 9.74 17.16
C SER A 276 10.05 11.02 16.61
N PRO A 277 11.38 11.15 16.64
CA PRO A 277 12.06 12.27 16.00
C PRO A 277 12.04 12.18 14.47
N ASN A 278 11.97 10.96 13.90
CA ASN A 278 12.13 10.71 12.46
C ASN A 278 11.00 9.85 11.84
N GLY A 279 10.01 9.43 12.63
CA GLY A 279 8.96 8.49 12.22
C GLY A 279 9.38 7.01 12.31
N GLY A 280 10.61 6.73 12.73
CA GLY A 280 11.14 5.40 12.97
C GLY A 280 11.06 4.97 14.44
N MET A 281 11.26 3.68 14.70
CA MET A 281 11.23 3.11 16.05
C MET A 281 12.44 3.54 16.87
N VAL A 282 13.65 3.42 16.30
CA VAL A 282 14.92 3.66 17.00
C VAL A 282 15.05 5.14 17.37
N GLY A 283 15.37 5.40 18.64
CA GLY A 283 15.45 6.73 19.25
C GLY A 283 14.12 7.29 19.75
N SER A 284 13.01 6.59 19.54
CA SER A 284 11.69 7.01 20.01
C SER A 284 11.42 6.61 21.46
N SER A 285 10.45 7.29 22.07
CA SER A 285 9.85 6.86 23.34
C SER A 285 8.39 6.51 23.10
N ALA A 286 7.90 5.45 23.74
CA ALA A 286 6.54 4.96 23.52
C ALA A 286 5.82 4.62 24.81
N ILE A 287 4.51 4.76 24.79
CA ILE A 287 3.59 4.22 25.80
C ILE A 287 2.96 2.97 25.21
N VAL A 288 3.03 1.88 25.95
CA VAL A 288 2.48 0.58 25.57
C VAL A 288 1.50 0.14 26.63
N GLY A 289 0.34 -0.29 26.19
CA GLY A 289 -0.75 -0.71 27.07
C GLY A 289 -1.36 -2.02 26.61
N TRP A 290 -1.76 -2.85 27.56
CA TRP A 290 -2.37 -4.15 27.31
C TRP A 290 -3.41 -4.47 28.37
N ILE A 291 -4.45 -5.20 27.97
CA ILE A 291 -5.40 -5.86 28.87
C ILE A 291 -5.69 -7.23 28.25
N SER A 292 -5.57 -8.28 29.06
CA SER A 292 -5.96 -9.63 28.63
C SER A 292 -7.47 -9.67 28.33
N SER A 293 -7.88 -10.34 27.26
CA SER A 293 -9.30 -10.51 26.91
C SER A 293 -10.10 -11.28 27.98
N SER A 294 -9.44 -12.03 28.87
CA SER A 294 -10.07 -12.68 30.02
C SER A 294 -10.30 -11.75 31.22
N GLY A 295 -9.90 -10.47 31.13
CA GLY A 295 -9.94 -9.51 32.23
C GLY A 295 -8.87 -9.75 33.32
N ALA A 296 -8.16 -10.87 33.25
CA ALA A 296 -7.07 -11.21 34.16
C ALA A 296 -5.77 -10.50 33.72
N GLY A 297 -5.52 -9.34 34.31
CA GLY A 297 -4.26 -8.61 34.13
C GLY A 297 -4.29 -7.60 32.98
N GLY A 298 -3.84 -6.40 33.31
CA GLY A 298 -3.63 -5.30 32.37
C GLY A 298 -2.56 -4.37 32.91
N GLY A 299 -1.93 -3.63 32.03
CA GLY A 299 -0.84 -2.74 32.39
C GLY A 299 -0.59 -1.70 31.32
N MET A 300 0.09 -0.64 31.74
CA MET A 300 0.60 0.38 30.83
C MET A 300 1.98 0.80 31.31
N LYS A 301 2.93 0.89 30.37
CA LYS A 301 4.32 1.25 30.65
C LYS A 301 4.89 2.11 29.55
N GLN A 302 5.83 2.97 29.93
CA GLN A 302 6.67 3.68 28.99
C GLN A 302 7.85 2.79 28.58
N TYR A 303 8.33 2.95 27.34
CA TYR A 303 9.49 2.26 26.80
C TYR A 303 10.40 3.25 26.04
N TYR A 304 11.70 3.06 26.20
CA TYR A 304 12.70 3.69 25.33
C TYR A 304 13.16 2.72 24.26
N LEU A 305 13.05 3.12 22.99
CA LEU A 305 13.28 2.27 21.84
C LEU A 305 14.67 2.54 21.27
N THR A 306 15.72 2.01 21.90
CA THR A 306 17.12 2.22 21.46
C THR A 306 17.53 1.36 20.25
N GLY A 307 16.71 0.38 19.88
CA GLY A 307 16.99 -0.55 18.80
C GLY A 307 15.79 -1.39 18.43
N LEU A 308 16.00 -2.41 17.61
CA LEU A 308 14.95 -3.31 17.12
C LEU A 308 14.87 -4.64 17.88
N ALA A 309 15.91 -4.98 18.64
CA ALA A 309 15.93 -6.19 19.45
C ALA A 309 15.20 -5.98 20.80
N PRO A 310 14.58 -7.02 21.39
CA PRO A 310 13.83 -6.89 22.65
C PRO A 310 14.66 -6.32 23.81
N ASN A 311 15.95 -6.63 23.90
CA ASN A 311 16.86 -6.10 24.93
C ASN A 311 17.22 -4.61 24.73
N GLN A 312 16.93 -4.05 23.55
CA GLN A 312 17.11 -2.63 23.22
C GLN A 312 15.80 -1.84 23.36
N VAL A 313 14.73 -2.49 23.83
CA VAL A 313 13.43 -1.89 24.12
C VAL A 313 13.27 -1.88 25.62
N VAL A 314 13.66 -0.76 26.25
CA VAL A 314 13.87 -0.70 27.68
C VAL A 314 12.62 -0.16 28.38
N PRO A 315 11.94 -0.95 29.23
CA PRO A 315 10.78 -0.49 29.98
C PRO A 315 11.15 0.60 31.00
N ASP A 316 10.18 1.43 31.34
CA ASP A 316 10.26 2.50 32.35
C ASP A 316 11.39 3.52 32.09
N ARG A 317 11.80 3.67 30.82
CA ARG A 317 12.80 4.66 30.36
C ARG A 317 12.28 5.48 29.19
N GLY A 318 12.98 6.57 28.86
CA GLY A 318 12.76 7.39 27.68
C GLY A 318 12.57 8.86 28.03
N ASN A 319 12.15 9.64 27.04
CA ASN A 319 12.11 11.11 27.14
C ASN A 319 10.70 11.65 27.41
N LEU A 320 9.69 10.78 27.52
CA LEU A 320 8.33 11.19 27.87
C LEU A 320 8.28 11.46 29.37
N LYS A 321 7.82 12.65 29.75
CA LYS A 321 7.49 12.99 31.14
C LYS A 321 6.00 12.70 31.36
N VAL A 322 5.68 11.46 31.70
CA VAL A 322 4.30 11.05 31.98
C VAL A 322 3.91 11.53 33.38
N LEU A 323 2.80 12.26 33.49
CA LEU A 323 2.33 12.74 34.79
C LEU A 323 1.92 11.57 35.69
N THR A 324 2.30 11.63 36.97
CA THR A 324 1.90 10.64 37.97
C THR A 324 0.37 10.58 38.09
N ASN A 325 -0.19 9.38 38.19
CA ASN A 325 -1.63 9.14 38.27
C ASN A 325 -2.45 9.67 37.07
N SER A 326 -1.83 9.93 35.92
CA SER A 326 -2.55 10.31 34.69
C SER A 326 -2.80 9.14 33.75
N THR A 327 -2.22 7.97 34.07
CA THR A 327 -2.17 6.78 33.23
C THR A 327 -3.36 5.86 33.49
N PHE A 328 -4.10 5.51 32.45
CA PHE A 328 -5.25 4.63 32.56
C PHE A 328 -5.39 3.74 31.31
N ILE A 329 -5.77 2.48 31.50
CA ILE A 329 -6.15 1.59 30.40
C ILE A 329 -7.41 0.81 30.75
N THR A 330 -8.35 0.73 29.81
CA THR A 330 -9.56 -0.09 29.94
C THR A 330 -9.95 -0.77 28.64
N SER A 331 -10.74 -1.84 28.75
CA SER A 331 -11.34 -2.53 27.61
C SER A 331 -12.85 -2.38 27.70
N GLN A 332 -13.46 -1.73 26.71
CA GLN A 332 -14.91 -1.54 26.64
C GLN A 332 -15.39 -1.77 25.20
N SER A 333 -16.49 -2.53 25.05
CA SER A 333 -17.11 -2.82 23.74
C SER A 333 -16.08 -3.33 22.70
N SER A 334 -15.25 -4.29 23.12
CA SER A 334 -14.18 -4.90 22.31
C SER A 334 -13.12 -3.91 21.79
N ARG A 335 -12.90 -2.79 22.49
CA ARG A 335 -11.83 -1.82 22.20
C ARG A 335 -11.03 -1.52 23.45
N LEU A 336 -9.72 -1.38 23.27
CA LEU A 336 -8.82 -0.85 24.28
C LEU A 336 -8.82 0.67 24.21
N TYR A 337 -8.79 1.32 25.37
CA TYR A 337 -8.61 2.76 25.53
C TYR A 337 -7.41 2.99 26.43
N MET A 338 -6.35 3.56 25.87
CA MET A 338 -5.11 3.89 26.55
C MET A 338 -5.04 5.40 26.72
N ALA A 339 -5.07 5.89 27.96
CA ALA A 339 -5.10 7.30 28.31
C ALA A 339 -3.89 7.68 29.17
N PHE A 340 -3.26 8.82 28.86
CA PHE A 340 -2.12 9.34 29.62
C PHE A 340 -1.95 10.85 29.39
N GLN A 341 -1.25 11.54 30.30
CA GLN A 341 -0.85 12.93 30.13
C GLN A 341 0.67 13.07 30.08
N LEU A 342 1.15 13.98 29.24
CA LEU A 342 2.56 14.33 29.10
C LEU A 342 2.81 15.77 29.52
N GLU A 343 3.89 15.98 30.28
CA GLU A 343 4.44 17.30 30.60
C GLU A 343 5.49 17.70 29.55
N THR A 344 5.09 18.50 28.57
CA THR A 344 5.97 19.01 27.52
C THR A 344 5.40 20.28 26.90
N ASN A 345 6.27 21.21 26.53
CA ASN A 345 5.87 22.41 25.78
C ASN A 345 5.20 22.02 24.45
N GLN A 346 5.78 21.05 23.75
CA GLN A 346 5.26 20.53 22.48
C GLN A 346 5.63 19.05 22.33
N PRO A 347 4.65 18.15 22.11
CA PRO A 347 4.93 16.76 21.78
C PRO A 347 5.53 16.63 20.37
N LEU A 348 6.33 15.59 20.15
CA LEU A 348 6.85 15.29 18.81
C LEU A 348 5.70 15.00 17.84
N SER A 349 5.72 15.63 16.67
CA SER A 349 4.66 15.54 15.67
C SER A 349 4.64 14.21 14.90
N ARG A 350 5.77 13.47 14.85
CA ARG A 350 5.80 12.17 14.19
C ARG A 350 5.44 11.09 15.21
N LEU A 351 4.27 10.49 15.00
CA LEU A 351 3.72 9.47 15.87
C LEU A 351 3.87 8.11 15.19
N ILE A 352 4.20 7.09 15.97
CA ILE A 352 4.27 5.71 15.52
C ILE A 352 3.27 4.87 16.31
N TYR A 353 2.57 3.96 15.65
CA TYR A 353 1.63 3.04 16.29
C TYR A 353 1.99 1.61 15.93
N ALA A 354 1.74 0.69 16.84
CA ALA A 354 1.96 -0.74 16.65
C ALA A 354 1.05 -1.56 17.55
N PHE A 355 0.85 -2.84 17.19
CA PHE A 355 0.24 -3.83 18.09
C PHE A 355 1.01 -5.14 18.11
N GLY A 356 0.92 -5.82 19.25
CA GLY A 356 1.65 -7.04 19.55
C GLY A 356 1.07 -8.32 18.95
N PRO A 357 1.73 -9.46 19.19
CA PRO A 357 1.16 -10.76 18.91
C PRO A 357 -0.05 -11.06 19.81
N ASN A 358 -1.01 -11.82 19.30
CA ASN A 358 -2.18 -12.24 20.07
C ASN A 358 -1.77 -13.16 21.22
N GLY A 359 -2.30 -12.92 22.42
CA GLY A 359 -2.05 -13.70 23.63
C GLY A 359 -0.66 -13.49 24.24
N VAL A 360 0.16 -12.59 23.69
CA VAL A 360 1.52 -12.33 24.18
C VAL A 360 1.57 -10.94 24.79
N PHE A 361 1.67 -10.90 26.12
CA PHE A 361 1.67 -9.66 26.91
C PHE A 361 2.98 -9.45 27.62
N PRO A 362 3.40 -8.18 27.82
CA PRO A 362 4.50 -7.85 28.71
C PRO A 362 4.16 -8.32 30.14
N SER A 363 5.08 -9.08 30.75
CA SER A 363 4.87 -9.68 32.07
C SER A 363 6.10 -9.54 32.96
N THR A 364 5.90 -9.71 34.27
CA THR A 364 6.98 -9.68 35.26
C THR A 364 7.98 -10.82 35.04
N PRO A 365 9.28 -10.62 35.30
CA PRO A 365 9.88 -9.39 35.85
C PRO A 365 10.33 -8.38 34.78
N SER A 366 10.47 -8.78 33.52
CA SER A 366 11.18 -7.98 32.51
C SER A 366 10.30 -7.00 31.74
N PHE A 367 9.00 -7.26 31.60
CA PHE A 367 8.10 -6.52 30.73
C PHE A 367 8.62 -6.36 29.29
N ALA A 368 9.41 -7.32 28.80
CA ALA A 368 9.97 -7.24 27.45
C ALA A 368 8.87 -7.27 26.38
N LEU A 369 9.03 -6.47 25.33
CA LEU A 369 8.11 -6.47 24.19
C LEU A 369 8.55 -7.49 23.14
N THR A 370 7.61 -8.33 22.72
CA THR A 370 7.74 -9.13 21.50
C THR A 370 7.53 -8.25 20.29
N GLN A 371 8.17 -8.57 19.16
CA GLN A 371 7.99 -7.87 17.90
C GLN A 371 6.50 -7.72 17.55
N HIS A 372 6.11 -6.48 17.22
CA HIS A 372 4.77 -6.13 16.78
C HIS A 372 4.41 -6.81 15.45
N GLN A 373 3.11 -7.11 15.26
CA GLN A 373 2.60 -7.71 14.02
C GLN A 373 2.55 -6.71 12.87
N ASP A 374 2.22 -5.46 13.19
CA ASP A 374 2.10 -4.39 12.21
C ASP A 374 2.42 -3.04 12.85
N LYS A 375 2.76 -2.04 12.04
CA LYS A 375 3.07 -0.69 12.49
C LYS A 375 2.72 0.36 11.44
N VAL A 376 2.49 1.59 11.88
CA VAL A 376 2.37 2.76 11.01
C VAL A 376 3.09 3.95 11.62
N SER A 377 3.56 4.87 10.78
CA SER A 377 4.00 6.20 11.20
C SER A 377 3.08 7.25 10.57
N ILE A 378 2.72 8.27 11.33
CA ILE A 378 1.99 9.44 10.86
C ILE A 378 2.73 10.71 11.29
N THR A 379 2.46 11.81 10.59
CA THR A 379 2.80 13.15 11.07
C THR A 379 1.52 13.87 11.44
N LEU A 380 1.44 14.35 12.68
CA LEU A 380 0.31 15.08 13.25
C LEU A 380 0.68 16.56 13.43
N ASN A 381 -0.16 17.44 12.90
CA ASN A 381 -0.13 18.84 13.28
C ASN A 381 -1.12 19.07 14.44
N TYR A 382 -0.57 19.33 15.61
CA TYR A 382 -1.35 19.53 16.85
C TYR A 382 -2.22 20.78 16.84
N ALA A 383 -1.89 21.79 16.02
CA ALA A 383 -2.64 23.04 15.95
C ALA A 383 -3.86 22.93 15.03
N THR A 384 -3.69 22.27 13.88
CA THR A 384 -4.77 22.15 12.87
C THR A 384 -5.58 20.87 13.01
N GLY A 385 -5.10 19.90 13.78
CA GLY A 385 -5.71 18.56 13.80
C GLY A 385 -5.50 17.77 12.50
N SER A 386 -4.69 18.25 11.54
CA SER A 386 -4.45 17.50 10.31
C SER A 386 -3.41 16.41 10.54
N ASN A 387 -3.68 15.19 10.07
CA ASN A 387 -2.70 14.12 10.02
C ASN A 387 -2.36 13.73 8.57
N ALA A 388 -1.09 13.44 8.34
CA ALA A 388 -0.62 12.79 7.12
C ALA A 388 -0.14 11.38 7.48
N LEU A 389 -0.72 10.36 6.84
CA LEU A 389 -0.14 9.03 6.84
C LEU A 389 1.29 9.14 6.30
N GLY A 390 2.24 8.43 6.93
CA GLY A 390 3.64 8.32 6.49
C GLY A 390 3.83 7.65 5.13
N ASN A 391 2.87 7.75 4.21
CA ASN A 391 2.87 7.24 2.85
C ASN A 391 4.04 7.78 2.01
N SER A 392 4.60 8.94 2.36
CA SER A 392 5.78 9.48 1.67
C SER A 392 6.96 8.49 1.67
N TYR A 393 7.16 7.76 2.78
CA TYR A 393 8.22 6.76 2.89
C TYR A 393 7.96 5.53 1.99
N MET A 394 6.75 4.97 2.03
CA MET A 394 6.38 3.83 1.20
C MET A 394 6.38 4.17 -0.29
N ASN A 395 5.93 5.38 -0.64
CA ASN A 395 5.98 5.90 -1.99
C ASN A 395 7.42 6.10 -2.45
N LEU A 396 8.29 6.71 -1.62
CA LEU A 396 9.71 6.89 -1.94
C LEU A 396 10.42 5.55 -2.17
N LYS A 397 10.14 4.55 -1.33
CA LYS A 397 10.68 3.19 -1.47
C LYS A 397 10.24 2.54 -2.79
N ARG A 398 8.95 2.63 -3.12
CA ARG A 398 8.42 2.12 -4.40
C ARG A 398 9.00 2.87 -5.59
N SER A 399 9.06 4.20 -5.54
CA SER A 399 9.66 5.04 -6.58
C SER A 399 11.14 4.69 -6.80
N HIS A 400 11.92 4.49 -5.73
CA HIS A 400 13.30 4.01 -5.81
C HIS A 400 13.36 2.68 -6.57
N GLY A 401 12.52 1.70 -6.21
CA GLY A 401 12.44 0.41 -6.91
C GLY A 401 12.12 0.55 -8.40
N VAL A 402 11.07 1.29 -8.75
CA VAL A 402 10.64 1.51 -10.15
C VAL A 402 11.72 2.19 -10.97
N LEU A 403 12.32 3.27 -10.46
CA LEU A 403 13.36 4.02 -11.17
C LEU A 403 14.58 3.14 -11.48
N ASN A 404 15.01 2.31 -10.52
CA ASN A 404 16.16 1.44 -10.72
C ASN A 404 15.85 0.24 -11.64
N ILE A 405 14.62 -0.29 -11.62
CA ILE A 405 14.19 -1.31 -12.59
C ILE A 405 14.16 -0.74 -14.01
N LEU A 406 13.53 0.42 -14.21
CA LEU A 406 13.44 1.05 -15.53
C LEU A 406 14.83 1.48 -16.04
N GLY A 407 15.58 2.20 -15.21
CA GLY A 407 16.91 2.71 -15.53
C GLY A 407 17.93 1.59 -15.72
N TRP A 408 18.38 0.98 -14.62
CA TRP A 408 19.45 -0.02 -14.64
C TRP A 408 19.02 -1.38 -15.18
N GLY A 409 17.78 -1.79 -14.92
CA GLY A 409 17.30 -3.14 -15.20
C GLY A 409 16.74 -3.37 -16.61
N ILE A 410 16.26 -2.32 -17.30
CA ILE A 410 15.60 -2.45 -18.60
C ILE A 410 16.31 -1.62 -19.66
N LEU A 411 16.43 -0.29 -19.47
CA LEU A 411 17.02 0.61 -20.48
C LEU A 411 18.49 0.28 -20.78
N ILE A 412 19.32 -0.01 -19.77
CA ILE A 412 20.72 -0.37 -20.00
C ILE A 412 20.85 -1.66 -20.83
N ILE A 413 20.01 -2.67 -20.55
CA ILE A 413 20.01 -3.95 -21.27
C ILE A 413 19.54 -3.74 -22.72
N MET A 414 18.46 -2.98 -22.92
CA MET A 414 17.97 -2.63 -24.26
C MET A 414 19.05 -1.92 -25.08
N GLY A 415 19.71 -0.91 -24.51
CA GLY A 415 20.80 -0.22 -25.17
C GLY A 415 21.95 -1.16 -25.58
N ALA A 416 22.28 -2.14 -24.75
CA ALA A 416 23.32 -3.13 -25.06
C ALA A 416 22.91 -4.09 -26.21
N ILE A 417 21.64 -4.53 -26.24
CA ILE A 417 21.09 -5.34 -27.34
C ILE A 417 21.21 -4.56 -28.67
N VAL A 418 20.83 -3.28 -28.69
CA VAL A 418 20.93 -2.45 -29.90
C VAL A 418 22.37 -2.32 -30.40
N ALA A 419 23.31 -2.01 -29.51
CA ALA A 419 24.72 -1.85 -29.87
C ALA A 419 25.40 -3.13 -30.38
N ARG A 420 24.85 -4.32 -30.06
CA ARG A 420 25.34 -5.60 -30.58
C ARG A 420 24.69 -5.95 -31.92
N TYR A 421 23.36 -5.92 -32.00
CA TYR A 421 22.62 -6.55 -33.11
C TYR A 421 22.23 -5.61 -34.25
N PHE A 422 22.33 -4.29 -34.06
CA PHE A 422 21.86 -3.30 -35.04
C PHE A 422 23.00 -2.48 -35.67
N ARG A 423 24.26 -2.92 -35.53
CA ARG A 423 25.45 -2.21 -36.07
C ARG A 423 25.39 -1.91 -37.57
N GLU A 424 24.67 -2.73 -38.34
CA GLU A 424 24.44 -2.52 -39.78
C GLU A 424 23.61 -1.26 -40.11
N TRP A 425 22.95 -0.65 -39.12
CA TRP A 425 22.17 0.58 -39.27
C TRP A 425 22.98 1.79 -38.79
N ASP A 426 24.21 1.93 -39.28
CA ASP A 426 25.03 3.14 -39.02
C ASP A 426 24.40 4.34 -39.75
N PRO A 427 24.27 5.52 -39.10
CA PRO A 427 24.69 5.86 -37.74
C PRO A 427 23.59 5.68 -36.67
N PHE A 428 22.39 5.24 -37.04
CA PHE A 428 21.22 5.13 -36.14
C PHE A 428 21.49 4.31 -34.87
N TRP A 429 22.13 3.13 -34.99
CA TRP A 429 22.38 2.27 -33.83
C TRP A 429 23.17 3.00 -32.72
N PHE A 430 24.11 3.85 -33.13
CA PHE A 430 24.99 4.57 -32.20
C PHE A 430 24.21 5.63 -31.44
N TYR A 431 23.43 6.45 -32.15
CA TYR A 431 22.60 7.49 -31.52
C TYR A 431 21.52 6.88 -30.63
N PHE A 432 20.84 5.82 -31.09
CA PHE A 432 19.83 5.15 -30.28
C PHE A 432 20.45 4.54 -29.01
N HIS A 433 21.58 3.83 -29.13
CA HIS A 433 22.31 3.31 -27.98
C HIS A 433 22.68 4.44 -27.01
N ALA A 434 23.31 5.51 -27.50
CA ALA A 434 23.72 6.63 -26.66
C ALA A 434 22.53 7.29 -25.95
N SER A 435 21.42 7.52 -26.64
CA SER A 435 20.21 8.14 -26.07
C SER A 435 19.57 7.26 -25.00
N VAL A 436 19.35 5.97 -25.27
CA VAL A 436 18.74 5.03 -24.31
C VAL A 436 19.64 4.81 -23.09
N GLN A 437 20.95 4.69 -23.29
CA GLN A 437 21.91 4.57 -22.18
C GLN A 437 21.94 5.85 -21.33
N SER A 438 21.89 7.02 -21.95
CA SER A 438 21.85 8.31 -21.24
C SER A 438 20.57 8.45 -20.41
N LEU A 439 19.40 8.08 -20.96
CA LEU A 439 18.14 8.06 -20.22
C LEU A 439 18.18 7.07 -19.06
N GLY A 440 18.67 5.85 -19.31
CA GLY A 440 18.84 4.84 -18.26
C GLY A 440 19.75 5.32 -17.13
N PHE A 441 20.86 5.99 -17.46
CA PHE A 441 21.77 6.59 -16.50
C PHE A 441 21.09 7.68 -15.65
N VAL A 442 20.37 8.62 -16.27
CA VAL A 442 19.67 9.70 -15.55
C VAL A 442 18.62 9.15 -14.59
N LEU A 443 17.75 8.23 -15.05
CA LEU A 443 16.77 7.58 -14.17
C LEU A 443 17.45 6.80 -13.05
N GLY A 444 18.56 6.12 -13.37
CA GLY A 444 19.39 5.43 -12.40
C GLY A 444 19.99 6.33 -11.34
N VAL A 445 20.46 7.54 -11.71
CA VAL A 445 20.97 8.55 -10.76
C VAL A 445 19.87 9.01 -9.82
N ILE A 446 18.67 9.32 -10.34
CA ILE A 446 17.51 9.70 -9.51
C ILE A 446 17.14 8.54 -8.57
N GLY A 447 17.19 7.30 -9.07
CA GLY A 447 17.04 6.09 -8.27
C GLY A 447 18.06 5.98 -7.14
N VAL A 448 19.34 6.22 -7.40
CA VAL A 448 20.40 6.19 -6.38
C VAL A 448 20.20 7.30 -5.34
N ILE A 449 19.90 8.53 -5.77
CA ILE A 449 19.63 9.67 -4.86
C ILE A 449 18.44 9.35 -3.94
N SER A 450 17.33 8.86 -4.48
CA SER A 450 16.17 8.45 -3.67
C SER A 450 16.52 7.33 -2.67
N GLY A 451 17.44 6.43 -3.03
CA GLY A 451 17.95 5.39 -2.12
C GLY A 451 18.75 5.96 -0.94
N PHE A 452 19.56 7.00 -1.15
CA PHE A 452 20.25 7.69 -0.05
C PHE A 452 19.28 8.42 0.87
N VAL A 453 18.26 9.09 0.31
CA VAL A 453 17.20 9.72 1.11
C VAL A 453 16.46 8.67 1.94
N LEU A 454 16.15 7.51 1.34
CA LEU A 454 15.49 6.40 2.01
C LEU A 454 16.34 5.81 3.16
N ASN A 455 17.65 5.66 2.95
CA ASN A 455 18.58 5.16 3.97
C ASN A 455 18.59 6.05 5.23
N ASN A 456 18.60 7.37 5.04
CA ASN A 456 18.58 8.33 6.14
C ASN A 456 17.26 8.28 6.95
N GLN A 457 16.19 7.75 6.35
CA GLN A 457 14.91 7.56 7.04
C GLN A 457 14.83 6.20 7.74
N LEU A 458 15.40 5.15 7.13
CA LEU A 458 15.21 3.77 7.60
C LEU A 458 16.08 3.35 8.77
N HIS A 459 17.34 3.80 8.82
CA HIS A 459 18.34 3.29 9.77
C HIS A 459 18.40 1.73 9.79
N VAL A 460 18.03 1.08 8.68
CA VAL A 460 18.12 -0.37 8.50
C VAL A 460 19.44 -0.68 7.83
N ASP A 461 20.13 -1.72 8.28
CA ASP A 461 21.35 -2.17 7.65
C ASP A 461 21.05 -2.84 6.29
N VAL A 462 21.31 -2.09 5.23
CA VAL A 462 21.29 -2.54 3.82
C VAL A 462 22.67 -2.37 3.17
N SER A 463 23.73 -2.49 3.98
CA SER A 463 25.12 -2.21 3.60
C SER A 463 25.55 -2.88 2.29
N LEU A 464 25.22 -4.16 2.08
CA LEU A 464 25.56 -4.88 0.85
C LEU A 464 24.85 -4.30 -0.39
N HIS A 465 23.54 -4.06 -0.32
CA HIS A 465 22.76 -3.51 -1.44
C HIS A 465 23.24 -2.10 -1.81
N LYS A 466 23.56 -1.29 -0.79
CA LYS A 466 24.14 0.04 -0.95
C LYS A 466 25.52 -0.03 -1.61
N ALA A 467 26.40 -0.92 -1.15
CA ALA A 467 27.74 -1.09 -1.70
C ALA A 467 27.69 -1.53 -3.17
N LEU A 468 26.84 -2.50 -3.50
CA LEU A 468 26.59 -2.93 -4.88
C LEU A 468 26.01 -1.79 -5.72
N GLY A 469 25.05 -1.03 -5.19
CA GLY A 469 24.48 0.13 -5.86
C GLY A 469 25.51 1.22 -6.19
N ILE A 470 26.40 1.54 -5.25
CA ILE A 470 27.49 2.48 -5.46
C ILE A 470 28.48 1.95 -6.50
N LEU A 471 28.83 0.65 -6.45
CA LEU A 471 29.70 0.03 -7.44
C LEU A 471 29.09 0.11 -8.85
N ILE A 472 27.81 -0.21 -9.01
CA ILE A 472 27.08 -0.08 -10.28
C ILE A 472 27.13 1.36 -10.78
N PHE A 473 26.89 2.34 -9.90
CA PHE A 473 26.93 3.75 -10.26
C PHE A 473 28.32 4.20 -10.73
N VAL A 474 29.39 3.78 -10.05
CA VAL A 474 30.78 4.05 -10.45
C VAL A 474 31.08 3.43 -11.83
N LEU A 475 30.69 2.17 -12.05
CA LEU A 475 30.83 1.51 -13.35
C LEU A 475 30.04 2.25 -14.44
N ALA A 476 28.88 2.81 -14.12
CA ALA A 476 28.07 3.58 -15.06
C ALA A 476 28.72 4.93 -15.41
N CYS A 477 29.29 5.64 -14.44
CA CYS A 477 30.08 6.85 -14.69
C CYS A 477 31.26 6.55 -15.62
N LEU A 478 31.95 5.43 -15.41
CA LEU A 478 33.00 4.94 -16.31
C LEU A 478 32.48 4.70 -17.74
N GLN A 479 31.24 4.20 -17.92
CA GLN A 479 30.61 4.08 -19.24
C GLN A 479 30.33 5.45 -19.89
N ILE A 480 29.86 6.44 -19.13
CA ILE A 480 29.64 7.81 -19.64
C ILE A 480 30.98 8.44 -20.06
N MET A 481 32.04 8.26 -19.26
CA MET A 481 33.39 8.72 -19.64
C MET A 481 33.90 8.00 -20.90
N ALA A 482 33.48 6.76 -21.16
CA ALA A 482 33.81 6.06 -22.40
C ALA A 482 33.26 6.78 -23.64
N LEU A 483 32.06 7.41 -23.55
CA LEU A 483 31.50 8.20 -24.63
C LEU A 483 32.35 9.44 -24.93
N ILE A 484 32.79 10.16 -23.88
CA ILE A 484 33.61 11.37 -24.00
C ILE A 484 35.00 11.01 -24.55
N GLY A 485 35.63 9.96 -24.01
CA GLY A 485 36.95 9.48 -24.40
C GLY A 485 36.97 8.60 -25.66
N ARG A 486 35.93 8.63 -26.49
CA ARG A 486 35.74 7.72 -27.63
C ARG A 486 36.77 7.98 -28.74
N PRO A 487 37.73 7.06 -29.03
CA PRO A 487 38.75 7.28 -30.06
C PRO A 487 38.20 7.20 -31.49
N LYS A 488 38.89 7.82 -32.46
CA LYS A 488 38.58 7.66 -33.90
C LYS A 488 38.62 6.18 -34.32
N LYS A 489 37.78 5.79 -35.31
CA LYS A 489 37.63 4.39 -35.77
C LYS A 489 38.99 3.76 -36.18
N GLU A 490 39.88 4.55 -36.80
CA GLU A 490 41.19 4.10 -37.28
C GLU A 490 42.29 3.99 -36.19
N SER A 491 42.02 4.40 -34.96
CA SER A 491 43.04 4.40 -33.89
C SER A 491 43.27 3.01 -33.33
N LYS A 492 44.54 2.61 -33.14
CA LYS A 492 44.89 1.36 -32.42
C LYS A 492 44.32 1.32 -30.99
N VAL A 493 44.16 2.49 -30.36
CA VAL A 493 43.56 2.64 -29.01
C VAL A 493 42.09 2.21 -28.99
N ARG A 494 41.40 2.27 -30.15
CA ARG A 494 40.00 1.86 -30.29
C ARG A 494 39.76 0.42 -29.84
N LYS A 495 40.73 -0.48 -30.05
CA LYS A 495 40.64 -1.89 -29.62
C LYS A 495 40.55 -2.01 -28.10
N TYR A 496 41.43 -1.34 -27.37
CA TYR A 496 41.45 -1.33 -25.90
C TYR A 496 40.21 -0.64 -25.33
N TRP A 497 39.80 0.49 -25.92
CA TRP A 497 38.56 1.17 -25.56
C TRP A 497 37.34 0.26 -25.73
N ASN A 498 37.23 -0.48 -26.83
CA ASN A 498 36.14 -1.43 -27.07
C ASN A 498 36.14 -2.54 -26.00
N LEU A 499 37.31 -3.10 -25.68
CA LEU A 499 37.43 -4.16 -24.67
C LEU A 499 36.96 -3.66 -23.28
N TYR A 500 37.45 -2.50 -22.87
CA TYR A 500 37.06 -1.82 -21.64
C TYR A 500 35.54 -1.55 -21.61
N HIS A 501 35.01 -0.89 -22.64
CA HIS A 501 33.61 -0.50 -22.72
C HIS A 501 32.68 -1.71 -22.66
N HIS A 502 32.95 -2.75 -23.47
CA HIS A 502 32.13 -3.95 -23.52
C HIS A 502 32.15 -4.74 -22.21
N ASN A 503 33.34 -5.01 -21.65
CA ASN A 503 33.45 -5.87 -20.47
C ASN A 503 32.89 -5.17 -19.22
N THR A 504 33.25 -3.89 -19.04
CA THR A 504 32.74 -3.09 -17.92
C THR A 504 31.21 -2.94 -18.01
N GLY A 505 30.65 -2.77 -19.21
CA GLY A 505 29.20 -2.69 -19.42
C GLY A 505 28.48 -4.01 -19.10
N ARG A 506 29.06 -5.16 -19.46
CA ARG A 506 28.49 -6.49 -19.11
C ARG A 506 28.50 -6.76 -17.61
N ILE A 507 29.61 -6.43 -16.93
CA ILE A 507 29.72 -6.56 -15.47
C ILE A 507 28.66 -5.70 -14.78
N LEU A 508 28.51 -4.44 -15.22
CA LEU A 508 27.48 -3.54 -14.72
C LEU A 508 26.07 -4.14 -14.84
N ILE A 509 25.71 -4.68 -16.02
CA ILE A 509 24.39 -5.30 -16.24
C ILE A 509 24.16 -6.46 -15.26
N ILE A 510 25.13 -7.37 -15.09
CA ILE A 510 25.00 -8.53 -14.20
C ILE A 510 24.80 -8.06 -12.75
N LEU A 511 25.62 -7.10 -12.30
CA LEU A 511 25.51 -6.55 -10.95
C LEU A 511 24.17 -5.82 -10.74
N ALA A 512 23.70 -5.06 -11.74
CA ALA A 512 22.42 -4.36 -11.68
C ALA A 512 21.24 -5.34 -11.52
N VAL A 513 21.17 -6.38 -12.35
CA VAL A 513 20.13 -7.41 -12.26
C VAL A 513 20.13 -8.07 -10.88
N ALA A 514 21.30 -8.51 -10.40
CA ALA A 514 21.44 -9.14 -9.09
C ALA A 514 21.03 -8.21 -7.96
N ASN A 515 21.46 -6.95 -8.01
CA ASN A 515 21.17 -5.95 -6.97
C ASN A 515 19.70 -5.52 -6.97
N ILE A 516 19.00 -5.56 -8.12
CA ILE A 516 17.56 -5.31 -8.21
C ILE A 516 16.78 -6.43 -7.52
N PHE A 517 17.05 -7.69 -7.82
CA PHE A 517 16.40 -8.82 -7.13
C PHE A 517 16.66 -8.79 -5.62
N TYR A 518 17.90 -8.50 -5.24
CA TYR A 518 18.25 -8.35 -3.83
C TYR A 518 17.51 -7.17 -3.18
N GLY A 519 17.38 -6.04 -3.87
CA GLY A 519 16.60 -4.88 -3.43
C GLY A 519 15.11 -5.18 -3.26
N ILE A 520 14.49 -5.94 -4.17
CA ILE A 520 13.09 -6.39 -4.06
C ILE A 520 12.92 -7.26 -2.81
N GLN A 521 13.85 -8.20 -2.59
CA GLN A 521 13.83 -9.07 -1.40
C GLN A 521 13.99 -8.27 -0.10
N LEU A 522 14.94 -7.34 -0.04
CA LEU A 522 15.12 -6.43 1.12
C LEU A 522 13.88 -5.56 1.35
N GLY A 523 13.24 -5.13 0.26
CA GLY A 523 12.00 -4.38 0.30
C GLY A 523 10.84 -5.17 0.90
N LYS A 524 10.89 -6.51 0.96
CA LYS A 524 9.72 -7.35 1.31
C LYS A 524 8.49 -7.01 0.46
N GLU A 525 8.69 -6.52 -0.76
CA GLU A 525 7.61 -6.36 -1.70
C GLU A 525 7.17 -7.77 -2.12
N GLY A 526 5.86 -8.00 -2.29
CA GLY A 526 5.31 -9.34 -2.53
C GLY A 526 5.92 -10.02 -3.76
N SER A 527 5.71 -11.34 -3.89
CA SER A 527 6.26 -12.17 -4.98
C SER A 527 6.00 -11.61 -6.38
N GLY A 528 4.94 -10.82 -6.58
CA GLY A 528 4.59 -10.16 -7.83
C GLY A 528 5.70 -9.28 -8.43
N TRP A 529 6.51 -8.58 -7.62
CA TRP A 529 7.62 -7.77 -8.13
C TRP A 529 8.75 -8.61 -8.73
N ASN A 530 9.11 -9.71 -8.05
CA ASN A 530 10.11 -10.66 -8.56
C ASN A 530 9.62 -11.34 -9.84
N ILE A 531 8.34 -11.74 -9.87
CA ILE A 531 7.72 -12.36 -11.06
C ILE A 531 7.70 -11.35 -12.22
N GLY A 532 7.22 -10.13 -11.98
CA GLY A 532 7.10 -9.09 -13.00
C GLY A 532 8.45 -8.73 -13.61
N TYR A 533 9.46 -8.45 -12.79
CA TYR A 533 10.80 -8.17 -13.30
C TYR A 533 11.44 -9.40 -13.99
N GLY A 534 11.20 -10.60 -13.46
CA GLY A 534 11.62 -11.87 -14.07
C GLY A 534 11.04 -12.08 -15.48
N ILE A 535 9.75 -11.77 -15.68
CA ILE A 535 9.10 -11.82 -16.99
C ILE A 535 9.76 -10.84 -17.97
N VAL A 536 10.00 -9.60 -17.53
CA VAL A 536 10.67 -8.58 -18.37
C VAL A 536 12.07 -9.04 -18.79
N LEU A 537 12.85 -9.60 -17.86
CA LEU A 537 14.18 -10.16 -18.17
C LEU A 537 14.10 -11.34 -19.13
N ALA A 538 13.12 -12.24 -18.96
CA ALA A 538 12.92 -13.37 -19.86
C ALA A 538 12.61 -12.90 -21.29
N ILE A 539 11.81 -11.85 -21.45
CA ILE A 539 11.52 -11.24 -22.76
C ILE A 539 12.80 -10.65 -23.37
N LEU A 540 13.55 -9.84 -22.62
CA LEU A 540 14.82 -9.25 -23.09
C LEU A 540 15.86 -10.32 -23.48
N LEU A 541 15.95 -11.40 -22.70
CA LEU A 541 16.84 -12.52 -22.99
C LEU A 541 16.41 -13.27 -24.25
N THR A 542 15.12 -13.55 -24.40
CA THR A 542 14.57 -14.22 -25.58
C THR A 542 14.81 -13.38 -26.84
N MET A 543 14.68 -12.06 -26.75
CA MET A 543 15.03 -11.13 -27.84
C MET A 543 16.50 -11.23 -28.21
N ALA A 544 17.40 -11.15 -27.22
CA ALA A 544 18.83 -11.25 -27.44
C ALA A 544 19.21 -12.58 -28.11
N LEU A 545 18.67 -13.71 -27.61
CA LEU A 545 18.89 -15.04 -28.19
C LEU A 545 18.37 -15.12 -29.64
N THR A 546 17.18 -14.60 -29.91
CA THR A 546 16.60 -14.57 -31.27
C THR A 546 17.47 -13.75 -32.23
N PHE A 547 18.02 -12.62 -31.78
CA PHE A 547 18.91 -11.82 -32.61
C PHE A 547 20.30 -12.46 -32.77
N GLU A 548 20.78 -13.18 -31.76
CA GLU A 548 22.04 -13.93 -31.84
C GLU A 548 21.94 -15.08 -32.84
N THR A 549 20.89 -15.90 -32.78
CA THR A 549 20.69 -17.01 -33.74
C THR A 549 20.60 -16.52 -35.17
N GLN A 550 19.92 -15.39 -35.41
CA GLN A 550 19.87 -14.73 -36.72
C GLN A 550 21.21 -14.15 -37.17
N LEU A 551 22.08 -13.76 -36.24
CA LEU A 551 23.41 -13.25 -36.55
C LEU A 551 24.30 -14.41 -36.97
N CYS A 552 24.33 -15.49 -36.19
CA CYS A 552 25.09 -16.70 -36.49
C CYS A 552 24.61 -17.44 -37.75
N SER A 553 23.35 -17.27 -38.17
CA SER A 553 22.86 -17.89 -39.41
C SER A 553 23.22 -17.11 -40.69
N LYS A 554 23.79 -15.92 -40.56
CA LYS A 554 24.24 -15.09 -41.68
C LYS A 554 25.73 -15.22 -41.97
N ASP A 555 26.50 -15.64 -40.96
CA ASP A 555 27.92 -15.98 -41.07
C ASP A 555 28.04 -17.45 -41.50
#